data_AF-A0A929W2L6-F1
#
_entry.id   AF-A0A929W2L6-F1
#
_cell.length_a   1.000
_cell.length_b   1.000
_cell.length_c   1.000
_cell.angle_alpha   90.00
_cell.angle_beta   90.00
_cell.angle_gamma   90.00
#
_symmetry.space_group_name_H-M   'P 1'
#
loop_
_entity.id
_entity.type
_entity.pdbx_description
1 polymer ?
#
loop_
_entity_poly.entity_id
_entity_poly.type
_entity_poly.pdbx_seq_one_letter_code
_entity_poly.pdbx_strand_id
1 'polypeptide(L)'
;MKITHLILGLLVGAGSLIGIGFLTGCNSGRTPTPESADKLAEFHEFYFEKQNEKLNPNALALYVDYSNCIAMGQHSRFFQAFEPSLTASAKQYFAVKGKNIEPHAADSTYALLRTIDNVPFADLKTAAERIANGNTEGVLLTDGEYYEPTVTKGNDNNPYLAEAFKTWLKKGHDIFIFVEPYEELVGARSVQKKRFYFLFTDQRLPDNIYNRVK
;
A
#
# COMPACT_ATOMS: atom_id res chain seq x y z
N MET A 1 -24.88 25.68 73.01
CA MET A 1 -26.04 26.45 72.52
C MET A 1 -26.09 26.28 71.01
N LYS A 2 -27.29 26.03 70.46
CA LYS A 2 -27.64 25.62 69.07
C LYS A 2 -27.58 24.12 68.77
N ILE A 3 -28.71 23.52 69.13
CA ILE A 3 -29.37 22.40 68.48
C ILE A 3 -29.74 22.80 67.05
N THR A 4 -29.57 21.90 66.08
CA THR A 4 -30.50 21.77 64.94
C THR A 4 -30.52 20.31 64.51
N HIS A 5 -31.63 19.65 64.84
CA HIS A 5 -32.02 18.35 64.30
C HIS A 5 -32.64 18.55 62.92
N LEU A 6 -32.32 17.67 61.97
CA LEU A 6 -33.33 17.17 61.05
C LEU A 6 -33.07 15.68 60.78
N ILE A 7 -33.93 14.87 61.37
CA ILE A 7 -34.11 13.44 61.17
C ILE A 7 -35.15 13.30 60.05
N LEU A 8 -34.87 12.53 58.99
CA LEU A 8 -35.82 11.55 58.43
C LEU A 8 -35.17 10.69 57.33
N GLY A 9 -35.24 9.37 57.46
CA GLY A 9 -34.90 8.43 56.39
C GLY A 9 -34.40 7.08 56.87
N LEU A 10 -35.33 6.24 57.33
CA LEU A 10 -35.15 4.85 57.79
C LEU A 10 -34.55 3.92 56.71
N LEU A 11 -33.76 2.94 57.17
CA LEU A 11 -33.65 1.51 56.77
C LEU A 11 -32.29 1.01 56.29
N VAL A 12 -31.56 0.43 57.28
CA VAL A 12 -30.99 -0.92 57.29
C VAL A 12 -30.70 -1.58 55.93
N GLY A 13 -29.44 -1.95 55.71
CA GLY A 13 -29.13 -3.13 54.91
C GLY A 13 -27.79 -3.11 54.19
N ALA A 14 -26.86 -3.89 54.71
CA ALA A 14 -25.73 -4.53 54.01
C ALA A 14 -24.71 -3.62 53.29
N GLY A 15 -23.48 -3.65 53.79
CA GLY A 15 -22.32 -3.12 53.09
C GLY A 15 -22.17 -3.73 51.71
N SER A 16 -21.93 -2.87 50.72
CA SER A 16 -21.45 -3.27 49.41
C SER A 16 -20.51 -2.19 48.86
N LEU A 17 -19.24 -2.32 49.24
CA LEU A 17 -18.11 -1.69 48.56
C LEU A 17 -17.28 -2.84 47.97
N ILE A 18 -17.69 -3.35 46.81
CA ILE A 18 -16.84 -4.21 45.99
C ILE A 18 -17.06 -3.85 44.53
N GLY A 19 -16.05 -3.23 43.92
CA GLY A 19 -16.02 -2.89 42.51
C GLY A 19 -14.61 -2.69 41.98
N ILE A 20 -13.60 -3.34 42.58
CA ILE A 20 -12.29 -3.58 41.96
C ILE A 20 -12.23 -5.09 41.72
N GLY A 21 -12.84 -5.50 40.61
CA GLY A 21 -12.72 -6.85 40.08
C GLY A 21 -11.58 -6.87 39.08
N PHE A 22 -10.40 -7.26 39.55
CA PHE A 22 -9.34 -7.81 38.71
C PHE A 22 -9.96 -8.78 37.69
N LEU A 23 -9.73 -8.56 36.40
CA LEU A 23 -9.87 -9.63 35.40
C LEU A 23 -8.67 -10.60 35.55
N THR A 24 -8.59 -11.23 36.72
CA THR A 24 -7.89 -12.50 36.91
C THR A 24 -8.94 -13.59 36.85
N GLY A 25 -9.10 -14.19 35.68
CA GLY A 25 -9.78 -15.47 35.53
C GLY A 25 -8.90 -16.37 34.68
N CYS A 26 -8.68 -17.64 35.00
CA CYS A 26 -8.84 -18.40 36.23
C CYS A 26 -7.95 -19.63 36.07
N ASN A 27 -7.23 -19.99 37.13
CA ASN A 27 -6.41 -21.19 37.23
C ASN A 27 -7.32 -22.34 37.68
N SER A 28 -7.90 -23.08 36.73
CA SER A 28 -8.64 -24.32 37.01
C SER A 28 -8.64 -25.21 35.76
N GLY A 29 -7.68 -26.14 35.74
CA GLY A 29 -7.50 -27.09 34.64
C GLY A 29 -6.84 -26.43 33.43
N ARG A 30 -5.64 -26.88 33.05
CA ARG A 30 -5.21 -26.73 31.66
C ARG A 30 -6.29 -27.43 30.84
N THR A 31 -7.21 -26.68 30.21
CA THR A 31 -7.93 -27.21 29.05
C THR A 31 -6.82 -27.69 28.12
N PRO A 32 -6.71 -29.01 27.89
CA PRO A 32 -5.71 -29.51 26.97
C PRO A 32 -5.93 -28.79 25.66
N THR A 33 -4.86 -28.27 25.06
CA THR A 33 -4.94 -27.80 23.69
C THR A 33 -5.62 -28.92 22.88
N PRO A 34 -6.73 -28.65 22.17
CA PRO A 34 -7.40 -29.69 21.41
C PRO A 34 -6.38 -30.40 20.51
N GLU A 35 -6.49 -31.71 20.35
CA GLU A 35 -5.59 -32.49 19.48
C GLU A 35 -5.57 -31.94 18.04
N SER A 36 -6.67 -31.32 17.61
CA SER A 36 -6.78 -30.62 16.33
C SER A 36 -5.94 -29.34 16.23
N ALA A 37 -5.41 -28.80 17.33
CA ALA A 37 -4.53 -27.64 17.29
C ALA A 37 -3.18 -27.96 16.62
N ASP A 38 -2.71 -29.20 16.74
CA ASP A 38 -1.51 -29.67 16.05
C ASP A 38 -1.73 -29.73 14.52
N LYS A 39 -2.99 -29.74 14.09
CA LYS A 39 -3.43 -29.68 12.68
C LYS A 39 -3.57 -28.27 12.14
N LEU A 40 -3.36 -27.23 12.95
CA LEU A 40 -3.45 -25.84 12.49
C LEU A 40 -2.38 -25.50 11.45
N ALA A 41 -1.17 -26.05 11.58
CA ALA A 41 -0.11 -25.86 10.60
C ALA A 41 -0.47 -26.51 9.25
N GLU A 42 -0.86 -27.79 9.26
CA GLU A 42 -1.33 -28.52 8.06
C GLU A 42 -2.58 -27.85 7.44
N PHE A 43 -3.52 -27.38 8.26
CA PHE A 43 -4.69 -26.64 7.80
C PHE A 43 -4.27 -25.33 7.13
N HIS A 44 -3.34 -24.59 7.75
CA HIS A 44 -2.84 -23.35 7.18
C HIS A 44 -2.12 -23.60 5.85
N GLU A 45 -1.29 -24.63 5.80
CA GLU A 45 -0.58 -25.07 4.60
C GLU A 45 -1.58 -25.46 3.49
N PHE A 46 -2.49 -26.39 3.78
CA PHE A 46 -3.42 -26.93 2.80
C PHE A 46 -4.36 -25.87 2.19
N TYR A 47 -4.85 -24.94 3.01
CA TYR A 47 -5.83 -23.95 2.56
C TYR A 47 -5.20 -22.64 2.06
N PHE A 48 -3.98 -22.30 2.50
CA PHE A 48 -3.39 -20.98 2.23
C PHE A 48 -2.01 -21.01 1.55
N GLU A 49 -1.25 -22.12 1.52
CA GLU A 49 0.05 -22.13 0.81
C GLU A 49 -0.06 -21.94 -0.69
N LYS A 50 -1.10 -22.47 -1.34
CA LYS A 50 -1.32 -22.25 -2.78
C LYS A 50 -1.65 -20.78 -3.12
N GLN A 51 -1.97 -19.97 -2.12
CA GLN A 51 -2.15 -18.51 -2.25
C GLN A 51 -0.87 -17.73 -1.89
N ASN A 52 0.24 -18.42 -1.56
CA ASN A 52 1.51 -17.84 -1.10
C ASN A 52 2.65 -18.04 -2.11
N GLU A 53 2.41 -17.93 -3.41
CA GLU A 53 3.53 -17.89 -4.36
C GLU A 53 4.42 -16.69 -4.03
N LYS A 54 5.64 -16.94 -3.54
CA LYS A 54 6.58 -15.87 -3.21
C LYS A 54 7.01 -15.14 -4.47
N LEU A 55 7.18 -13.83 -4.35
CA LEU A 55 7.79 -13.04 -5.41
C LEU A 55 9.23 -13.49 -5.65
N ASN A 56 9.62 -13.50 -6.93
CA ASN A 56 11.01 -13.70 -7.34
C ASN A 56 11.86 -12.54 -6.79
N PRO A 57 12.87 -12.83 -5.95
CA PRO A 57 13.74 -11.81 -5.40
C PRO A 57 14.57 -11.14 -6.50
N ASN A 58 14.99 -9.89 -6.24
CA ASN A 58 15.98 -9.16 -7.05
C ASN A 58 15.61 -9.00 -8.53
N ALA A 59 14.32 -8.96 -8.85
CA ALA A 59 13.79 -8.89 -10.21
C ALA A 59 12.81 -7.73 -10.40
N LEU A 60 13.01 -6.60 -9.72
CA LEU A 60 12.06 -5.50 -9.70
C LEU A 60 11.75 -4.95 -11.10
N ALA A 61 10.47 -4.81 -11.40
CA ALA A 61 9.96 -4.15 -12.60
C ALA A 61 9.49 -2.73 -12.27
N LEU A 62 10.15 -1.73 -12.87
CA LEU A 62 9.85 -0.32 -12.65
C LEU A 62 9.00 0.20 -13.82
N TYR A 63 7.79 0.67 -13.51
CA TYR A 63 6.88 1.33 -14.42
C TYR A 63 6.85 2.82 -14.11
N VAL A 64 7.10 3.64 -15.12
CA VAL A 64 7.17 5.09 -14.97
C VAL A 64 6.15 5.71 -15.90
N ASP A 65 5.16 6.37 -15.31
CA ASP A 65 4.26 7.29 -16.00
C ASP A 65 5.04 8.50 -16.52
N TYR A 66 4.88 8.81 -17.80
CA TYR A 66 5.52 9.98 -18.43
C TYR A 66 4.62 11.21 -18.36
N SER A 67 3.62 11.24 -17.49
CA SER A 67 2.80 12.42 -17.20
C SER A 67 3.64 13.63 -16.75
N ASN A 68 3.08 14.82 -16.92
CA ASN A 68 3.71 16.08 -16.51
C ASN A 68 4.10 16.08 -15.01
N CYS A 69 3.31 15.40 -14.18
CA CYS A 69 3.58 15.21 -12.77
C CYS A 69 4.95 14.56 -12.50
N ILE A 70 5.28 13.50 -13.23
CA ILE A 70 6.55 12.79 -13.06
C ILE A 70 7.69 13.53 -13.74
N ALA A 71 7.44 14.10 -14.92
CA ALA A 71 8.41 14.92 -15.63
C ALA A 71 8.89 16.14 -14.81
N MET A 72 7.98 16.85 -14.13
CA MET A 72 8.35 17.91 -13.18
C MET A 72 9.02 17.34 -11.91
N GLY A 73 8.70 16.10 -11.59
CA GLY A 73 9.09 15.42 -10.37
C GLY A 73 10.50 14.93 -10.27
N GLN A 74 11.13 14.63 -11.40
CA GLN A 74 12.50 14.13 -11.43
C GLN A 74 13.53 15.04 -10.75
N HIS A 75 13.18 16.30 -10.50
CA HIS A 75 14.02 17.28 -9.79
C HIS A 75 13.65 17.47 -8.31
N SER A 76 12.60 16.83 -7.81
CA SER A 76 12.18 16.99 -6.42
C SER A 76 13.13 16.26 -5.47
N ARG A 77 13.28 16.79 -4.25
CA ARG A 77 14.13 16.17 -3.22
C ARG A 77 13.65 14.77 -2.85
N PHE A 78 12.33 14.56 -2.80
CA PHE A 78 11.77 13.26 -2.47
C PHE A 78 12.08 12.24 -3.58
N PHE A 79 11.84 12.60 -4.84
CA PHE A 79 12.17 11.75 -5.98
C PHE A 79 13.66 11.41 -6.04
N GLN A 80 14.53 12.41 -5.83
CA GLN A 80 15.99 12.22 -5.82
C GLN A 80 16.49 11.36 -4.66
N ALA A 81 15.77 11.31 -3.55
CA ALA A 81 16.07 10.38 -2.46
C ALA A 81 15.63 8.94 -2.81
N PHE A 82 14.55 8.78 -3.57
CA PHE A 82 14.00 7.49 -4.00
C PHE A 82 14.79 6.86 -5.16
N GLU A 83 15.27 7.69 -6.08
CA GLU A 83 15.87 7.29 -7.36
C GLU A 83 17.05 6.32 -7.21
N PRO A 84 18.03 6.51 -6.31
CA PRO A 84 19.16 5.60 -6.19
C PRO A 84 18.74 4.15 -5.90
N SER A 85 17.75 3.97 -5.03
CA SER A 85 17.22 2.65 -4.68
C SER A 85 16.43 2.03 -5.83
N LEU A 86 15.70 2.82 -6.62
CA LEU A 86 15.04 2.35 -7.83
C LEU A 86 16.06 1.91 -8.89
N THR A 87 17.07 2.75 -9.15
CA THR A 87 18.16 2.47 -10.10
C THR A 87 18.93 1.20 -9.73
N ALA A 88 19.21 0.98 -8.44
CA ALA A 88 19.90 -0.22 -7.98
C ALA A 88 19.03 -1.49 -8.07
N SER A 89 17.71 -1.36 -7.82
CA SER A 89 16.80 -2.50 -7.71
C SER A 89 16.23 -2.95 -9.06
N ALA A 90 15.94 -2.01 -9.97
CA ALA A 90 15.23 -2.29 -11.21
C ALA A 90 16.03 -3.23 -12.12
N LYS A 91 15.39 -4.30 -12.57
CA LYS A 91 15.88 -5.21 -13.63
C LYS A 91 15.14 -5.02 -14.95
N GLN A 92 14.02 -4.32 -14.89
CA GLN A 92 13.25 -3.92 -16.06
C GLN A 92 12.72 -2.51 -15.83
N TYR A 93 12.76 -1.70 -16.87
CA TYR A 93 12.17 -0.37 -16.89
C TYR A 93 11.09 -0.34 -17.96
N PHE A 94 9.93 0.22 -17.65
CA PHE A 94 8.81 0.37 -18.57
C PHE A 94 8.37 1.83 -18.59
N ALA A 95 8.54 2.50 -19.72
CA ALA A 95 7.99 3.84 -19.93
C ALA A 95 6.51 3.71 -20.33
N VAL A 96 5.61 4.27 -19.53
CA VAL A 96 4.17 4.31 -19.83
C VAL A 96 3.88 5.65 -20.53
N LYS A 97 3.87 5.62 -21.86
CA LYS A 97 3.73 6.80 -22.74
C LYS A 97 2.44 6.71 -23.53
N GLY A 98 1.43 7.46 -23.10
CA GLY A 98 0.09 7.33 -23.68
C GLY A 98 -0.40 5.88 -23.56
N LYS A 99 -0.88 5.30 -24.67
CA LYS A 99 -1.31 3.89 -24.74
C LYS A 99 -0.16 2.86 -24.78
N ASN A 100 1.09 3.31 -24.90
CA ASN A 100 2.23 2.42 -25.09
C ASN A 100 2.95 2.17 -23.75
N ILE A 101 3.34 0.92 -23.51
CA ILE A 101 4.22 0.55 -22.41
C ILE A 101 5.52 0.02 -23.03
N GLU A 102 6.53 0.88 -23.09
CA GLU A 102 7.79 0.66 -23.78
C GLU A 102 8.83 0.03 -22.84
N PRO A 103 9.31 -1.20 -23.11
CA PRO A 103 10.35 -1.81 -22.30
C PRO A 103 11.73 -1.22 -22.61
N HIS A 104 12.52 -1.03 -21.57
CA HIS A 104 13.92 -0.62 -21.63
C HIS A 104 14.79 -1.53 -20.76
N ALA A 105 16.06 -1.64 -21.13
CA ALA A 105 17.06 -2.38 -20.37
C ALA A 105 17.40 -1.68 -19.04
N ALA A 106 17.74 -2.46 -18.01
CA ALA A 106 17.96 -1.96 -16.66
C ALA A 106 19.10 -0.93 -16.55
N ASP A 107 20.13 -1.05 -17.37
CA ASP A 107 21.29 -0.16 -17.43
C ASP A 107 20.92 1.29 -17.78
N SER A 108 19.79 1.49 -18.46
CA SER A 108 19.27 2.81 -18.80
C SER A 108 18.46 3.49 -17.68
N THR A 109 18.14 2.81 -16.58
CA THR A 109 17.22 3.30 -15.53
C THR A 109 17.63 4.66 -14.97
N TYR A 110 18.90 4.83 -14.59
CA TYR A 110 19.42 6.08 -14.03
C TYR A 110 19.20 7.28 -14.96
N ALA A 111 19.47 7.07 -16.25
CA ALA A 111 19.34 8.10 -17.27
C ALA A 111 17.87 8.40 -17.55
N LEU A 112 17.05 7.36 -17.74
CA LEU A 112 15.62 7.50 -18.03
C LEU A 112 14.86 8.20 -16.91
N LEU A 113 15.21 7.96 -15.63
CA LEU A 113 14.60 8.67 -14.49
C LEU A 113 14.95 10.16 -14.42
N ARG A 114 15.88 10.66 -15.24
CA ARG A 114 16.33 12.07 -15.30
C ARG A 114 16.04 12.76 -16.63
N THR A 115 15.46 12.04 -17.58
CA THR A 115 15.11 12.55 -18.91
C THR A 115 13.66 12.22 -19.24
N ILE A 116 12.78 12.35 -18.25
CA ILE A 116 11.35 12.07 -18.43
C ILE A 116 10.72 13.27 -19.13
N ASP A 117 10.27 13.06 -20.36
CA ASP A 117 9.53 14.04 -21.15
C ASP A 117 8.03 13.79 -21.03
N ASN A 118 7.24 14.87 -20.91
CA ASN A 118 5.79 14.76 -20.74
C ASN A 118 5.11 14.11 -21.96
N VAL A 119 4.43 12.98 -21.72
CA VAL A 119 3.52 12.32 -22.67
C VAL A 119 2.18 12.06 -21.97
N PRO A 120 1.08 12.69 -22.40
CA PRO A 120 -0.21 12.57 -21.72
C PRO A 120 -0.90 11.22 -21.97
N PHE A 121 -1.92 10.93 -21.15
CA PHE A 121 -2.85 9.79 -21.30
C PHE A 121 -2.22 8.41 -21.12
N ALA A 122 -1.36 8.25 -20.12
CA ALA A 122 -0.70 7.00 -19.76
C ALA A 122 -1.71 5.87 -19.46
N ASP A 123 -1.47 4.67 -20.01
CA ASP A 123 -2.23 3.45 -19.73
C ASP A 123 -1.82 2.83 -18.38
N LEU A 124 -2.16 3.54 -17.31
CA LEU A 124 -1.87 3.17 -15.93
C LEU A 124 -2.59 1.88 -15.51
N LYS A 125 -3.77 1.62 -16.10
CA LYS A 125 -4.54 0.40 -15.84
C LYS A 125 -3.78 -0.83 -16.30
N THR A 126 -3.34 -0.87 -17.56
CA THR A 126 -2.58 -2.00 -18.08
C THR A 126 -1.25 -2.16 -17.34
N ALA A 127 -0.58 -1.06 -16.95
CA ALA A 127 0.65 -1.13 -16.15
C ALA A 127 0.41 -1.82 -14.79
N ALA A 128 -0.61 -1.40 -14.06
CA ALA A 128 -0.97 -2.01 -12.77
C ALA A 128 -1.40 -3.47 -12.92
N GLU A 129 -2.15 -3.82 -13.96
CA GLU A 129 -2.53 -5.20 -14.26
C GLU A 129 -1.31 -6.09 -14.58
N ARG A 130 -0.33 -5.57 -15.33
CA ARG A 130 0.93 -6.29 -15.61
C ARG A 130 1.72 -6.55 -14.34
N ILE A 131 1.82 -5.56 -13.44
CA ILE A 131 2.46 -5.74 -12.13
C ILE A 131 1.71 -6.80 -11.33
N ALA A 132 0.40 -6.66 -11.20
CA ALA A 132 -0.43 -7.53 -10.37
C ALA A 132 -0.41 -9.00 -10.82
N ASN A 133 -0.35 -9.24 -12.13
CA ASN A 133 -0.27 -10.57 -12.71
C ASN A 133 1.15 -11.15 -12.75
N GLY A 134 2.17 -10.31 -12.58
CA GLY A 134 3.57 -10.74 -12.48
C GLY A 134 3.87 -11.53 -11.21
N ASN A 135 5.11 -12.01 -11.13
CA ASN A 135 5.67 -12.74 -9.99
C ASN A 135 6.96 -12.11 -9.46
N THR A 136 7.16 -10.81 -9.70
CA THR A 136 8.29 -10.01 -9.20
C THR A 136 7.75 -8.82 -8.44
N GLU A 137 8.61 -8.15 -7.66
CA GLU A 137 8.28 -6.81 -7.15
C GLU A 137 8.01 -5.84 -8.31
N GLY A 138 7.12 -4.88 -8.09
CA GLY A 138 6.76 -3.85 -9.06
C GLY A 138 6.68 -2.48 -8.42
N VAL A 139 7.15 -1.47 -9.12
CA VAL A 139 6.95 -0.06 -8.72
C VAL A 139 6.24 0.67 -9.84
N LEU A 140 5.20 1.43 -9.51
CA LEU A 140 4.53 2.36 -10.42
C LEU A 140 4.70 3.79 -9.90
N LEU A 141 5.45 4.61 -10.63
CA LEU A 141 5.54 6.05 -10.42
C LEU A 141 4.45 6.72 -11.25
N THR A 142 3.54 7.47 -10.64
CA THR A 142 2.37 8.01 -11.35
C THR A 142 1.75 9.23 -10.67
N ASP A 143 0.97 10.00 -11.42
CA ASP A 143 0.00 10.96 -10.86
C ASP A 143 -1.35 10.31 -10.46
N GLY A 144 -1.57 9.06 -10.85
CA GLY A 144 -2.81 8.31 -10.59
C GLY A 144 -3.98 8.73 -11.47
N GLU A 145 -3.80 9.66 -12.41
CA GLU A 145 -4.85 10.23 -13.25
C GLU A 145 -5.04 9.37 -14.51
N TYR A 146 -5.94 8.38 -14.43
CA TYR A 146 -6.30 7.58 -15.59
C TYR A 146 -7.38 8.25 -16.43
N TYR A 147 -7.11 8.43 -17.72
CA TYR A 147 -8.05 9.02 -18.68
C TYR A 147 -8.69 7.92 -19.53
N GLU A 148 -10.01 7.78 -19.45
CA GLU A 148 -10.79 6.92 -20.35
C GLU A 148 -11.36 7.76 -21.51
N PRO A 149 -10.83 7.64 -22.74
CA PRO A 149 -11.23 8.50 -23.86
C PRO A 149 -12.70 8.37 -24.25
N THR A 150 -13.33 7.23 -23.93
CA THR A 150 -14.69 6.89 -24.37
C THR A 150 -15.76 7.17 -23.32
N VAL A 151 -15.39 7.57 -22.10
CA VAL A 151 -16.35 7.73 -21.00
C VAL A 151 -16.43 9.21 -20.63
N THR A 152 -17.53 9.85 -21.02
CA THR A 152 -17.77 11.29 -20.85
C THR A 152 -17.93 11.72 -19.38
N LYS A 153 -17.89 10.77 -18.43
CA LYS A 153 -17.91 10.97 -16.98
C LYS A 153 -17.10 9.85 -16.34
N GLY A 154 -16.13 10.17 -15.49
CA GLY A 154 -15.38 9.16 -14.73
C GLY A 154 -16.34 8.20 -14.01
N ASN A 155 -16.12 6.91 -14.13
CA ASN A 155 -16.90 5.92 -13.39
C ASN A 155 -16.33 5.81 -11.97
N ASP A 156 -16.68 6.76 -11.10
CA ASP A 156 -16.23 6.81 -9.70
C ASP A 156 -16.53 5.50 -8.94
N ASN A 157 -17.53 4.75 -9.39
CA ASN A 157 -17.93 3.46 -8.81
C ASN A 157 -17.05 2.28 -9.22
N ASN A 158 -16.15 2.46 -10.20
CA ASN A 158 -15.24 1.43 -10.67
C ASN A 158 -13.81 1.98 -10.82
N PRO A 159 -13.07 2.17 -9.70
CA PRO A 159 -11.72 2.69 -9.76
C PRO A 159 -10.81 1.72 -10.52
N TYR A 160 -10.10 2.24 -11.52
CA TYR A 160 -9.35 1.42 -12.49
C TYR A 160 -8.27 0.51 -11.87
N LEU A 161 -7.75 0.85 -10.68
CA LEU A 161 -6.76 0.03 -9.96
C LEU A 161 -7.38 -1.10 -9.12
N ALA A 162 -8.71 -1.12 -8.93
CA ALA A 162 -9.34 -2.07 -8.01
C ALA A 162 -9.03 -3.52 -8.34
N GLU A 163 -9.12 -3.92 -9.62
CA GLU A 163 -8.87 -5.31 -10.00
C GLU A 163 -7.38 -5.69 -9.89
N ALA A 164 -6.46 -4.77 -10.21
CA ALA A 164 -5.03 -4.99 -9.99
C ALA A 164 -4.71 -5.17 -8.49
N PHE A 165 -5.25 -4.29 -7.63
CA PHE A 165 -5.04 -4.38 -6.18
C PHE A 165 -5.66 -5.66 -5.60
N LYS A 166 -6.90 -6.00 -5.98
CA LYS A 166 -7.54 -7.26 -5.55
C LYS A 166 -6.72 -8.47 -5.98
N THR A 167 -6.23 -8.48 -7.21
CA THR A 167 -5.40 -9.58 -7.74
C THR A 167 -4.12 -9.73 -6.93
N TRP A 168 -3.43 -8.62 -6.64
CA TRP A 168 -2.20 -8.63 -5.85
C TRP A 168 -2.42 -9.07 -4.41
N LEU A 169 -3.41 -8.48 -3.73
CA LEU A 169 -3.71 -8.76 -2.31
C LEU A 169 -4.21 -10.20 -2.11
N LYS A 170 -4.92 -10.79 -3.08
CA LYS A 170 -5.34 -12.20 -3.04
C LYS A 170 -4.17 -13.18 -3.11
N LYS A 171 -2.98 -12.75 -3.56
CA LYS A 171 -1.73 -13.53 -3.50
C LYS A 171 -1.01 -13.38 -2.15
N GLY A 172 -1.64 -12.71 -1.17
CA GLY A 172 -1.04 -12.45 0.14
C GLY A 172 0.14 -11.49 0.11
N HIS A 173 0.24 -10.65 -0.93
CA HIS A 173 1.27 -9.64 -1.09
C HIS A 173 0.83 -8.27 -0.55
N ASP A 174 1.77 -7.34 -0.46
CA ASP A 174 1.60 -6.01 0.13
C ASP A 174 1.68 -4.89 -0.92
N ILE A 175 0.97 -3.79 -0.67
CA ILE A 175 1.08 -2.56 -1.44
C ILE A 175 1.41 -1.41 -0.49
N PHE A 176 2.54 -0.75 -0.70
CA PHE A 176 2.88 0.52 -0.04
C PHE A 176 2.69 1.67 -0.99
N ILE A 177 2.18 2.80 -0.49
CA ILE A 177 1.93 3.99 -1.29
C ILE A 177 2.60 5.17 -0.60
N PHE A 178 3.65 5.70 -1.20
CA PHE A 178 4.16 7.02 -0.82
C PHE A 178 3.46 8.09 -1.63
N VAL A 179 3.18 9.22 -0.97
CA VAL A 179 2.47 10.35 -1.55
C VAL A 179 3.32 11.60 -1.36
N GLU A 180 3.73 12.21 -2.46
CA GLU A 180 4.46 13.46 -2.46
C GLU A 180 3.53 14.59 -2.96
N PRO A 181 3.17 15.56 -2.11
CA PRO A 181 2.42 16.73 -2.56
C PRO A 181 3.33 17.65 -3.39
N TYR A 182 2.77 18.27 -4.43
CA TYR A 182 3.45 19.29 -5.23
C TYR A 182 2.46 20.29 -5.83
N GLU A 183 2.99 21.41 -6.31
CA GLU A 183 2.21 22.44 -7.01
C GLU A 183 2.45 22.37 -8.51
N GLU A 184 1.36 22.34 -9.28
CA GLU A 184 1.37 22.43 -10.74
C GLU A 184 0.75 23.75 -11.19
N LEU A 185 1.44 24.49 -12.07
CA LEU A 185 0.88 25.67 -12.72
C LEU A 185 0.02 25.26 -13.91
N VAL A 186 -1.31 25.37 -13.75
CA VAL A 186 -2.28 25.15 -14.82
C VAL A 186 -2.77 26.51 -15.31
N GLY A 187 -2.14 27.00 -16.38
CA GLY A 187 -2.33 28.37 -16.85
C GLY A 187 -1.79 29.39 -15.83
N ALA A 188 -2.66 30.26 -15.31
CA ALA A 188 -2.30 31.27 -14.30
C ALA A 188 -2.58 30.83 -12.85
N ARG A 189 -2.98 29.57 -12.63
CA ARG A 189 -3.38 29.06 -11.31
C ARG A 189 -2.42 27.97 -10.83
N SER A 190 -1.99 28.07 -9.58
CA SER A 190 -1.33 26.96 -8.88
C SER A 190 -2.38 25.99 -8.35
N VAL A 191 -2.19 24.70 -8.64
CA VAL A 191 -3.06 23.60 -8.20
C VAL A 191 -2.24 22.63 -7.37
N GLN A 192 -2.75 22.27 -6.19
CA GLN A 192 -2.15 21.25 -5.34
C GLN A 192 -2.45 19.87 -5.93
N LYS A 193 -1.41 19.13 -6.28
CA LYS A 193 -1.51 17.77 -6.80
C LYS A 193 -0.64 16.82 -5.97
N LYS A 194 -0.77 15.53 -6.28
CA LYS A 194 -0.05 14.46 -5.60
C LYS A 194 0.67 13.62 -6.63
N ARG A 195 1.90 13.25 -6.30
CA ARG A 195 2.65 12.21 -6.98
C ARG A 195 2.64 10.97 -6.12
N PHE A 196 2.42 9.83 -6.76
CA PHE A 196 2.31 8.56 -6.09
C PHE A 196 3.46 7.63 -6.50
N TYR A 197 3.94 6.90 -5.50
CA TYR A 197 4.90 5.83 -5.65
C TYR A 197 4.22 4.58 -5.10
N PHE A 198 3.66 3.75 -5.98
CA PHE A 198 3.03 2.49 -5.61
C PHE A 198 4.05 1.38 -5.65
N LEU A 199 4.26 0.72 -4.51
CA LEU A 199 5.22 -0.36 -4.34
C LEU A 199 4.42 -1.64 -4.14
N PHE A 200 4.38 -2.46 -5.18
CA PHE A 200 3.85 -3.82 -5.15
C PHE A 200 4.97 -4.74 -4.69
N THR A 201 4.87 -5.25 -3.47
CA THR A 201 5.94 -6.02 -2.84
C THR A 201 5.35 -7.12 -1.93
N ASP A 202 6.21 -7.78 -1.16
CA ASP A 202 5.84 -8.79 -0.18
C ASP A 202 6.73 -8.63 1.05
N GLN A 203 6.15 -8.41 2.23
CA GLN A 203 6.89 -8.26 3.49
C GLN A 203 7.63 -9.54 3.90
N ARG A 204 7.25 -10.69 3.35
CA ARG A 204 7.94 -11.97 3.58
C ARG A 204 9.22 -12.09 2.76
N LEU A 205 9.42 -11.22 1.76
CA LEU A 205 10.64 -11.14 0.97
C LEU A 205 11.71 -10.35 1.75
N PRO A 206 12.87 -10.96 2.07
CA PRO A 206 13.97 -10.24 2.70
C PRO A 206 14.46 -9.10 1.80
N ASP A 207 14.76 -7.94 2.40
CA ASP A 207 15.26 -6.76 1.68
C ASP A 207 14.37 -6.32 0.49
N ASN A 208 13.06 -6.40 0.67
CA ASN A 208 12.11 -5.95 -0.35
C ASN A 208 12.23 -4.45 -0.70
N ILE A 209 11.59 -4.00 -1.79
CA ILE A 209 11.71 -2.62 -2.27
C ILE A 209 11.31 -1.58 -1.22
N TYR A 210 10.29 -1.86 -0.41
CA TYR A 210 9.89 -0.96 0.68
C TYR A 210 11.04 -0.75 1.68
N ASN A 211 11.79 -1.82 2.02
CA ASN A 211 12.94 -1.71 2.89
C ASN A 211 14.13 -0.96 2.27
N ARG A 212 14.24 -0.94 0.94
CA ARG A 212 15.33 -0.27 0.22
C ARG A 212 15.10 1.22 0.04
N VAL A 213 13.86 1.70 0.14
CA VAL A 213 13.48 3.10 -0.11
C VAL A 213 13.02 3.86 1.13
N LYS A 214 12.80 3.16 2.25
CA LYS A 214 12.42 3.76 3.54
C LYS A 214 13.56 4.53 4.20
#